data_AF-A0A2D7ID85-F1
#
_entry.id   AF-A0A2D7ID85-F1
#
_cell.length_a   1.000
_cell.length_b   1.000
_cell.length_c   1.000
_cell.angle_alpha   90.00
_cell.angle_beta   90.00
_cell.angle_gamma   90.00
#
_symmetry.space_group_name_H-M   'P 1'
#
loop_
_entity.id
_entity.type
_entity.pdbx_description
1 polymer ?
#
loop_
_entity_poly.entity_id
_entity_poly.type
_entity_poly.pdbx_seq_one_letter_code
_entity_poly.pdbx_strand_id
1 'polypeptide(L)'
;MKRQTKSILEELTSAPLSKDKENVVLSRASHIIDSAINLFGYIRENFDAENSYKLEKKFLTAIKNMDPAKFNNGVNRIKEMNRIKETFVIKEGEYKEDD
;
A
#
# COMPACT_ATOMS: atom_id res chain seq x y z
N MET A 1 -7.84 -46.67 -30.56
CA MET A 1 -6.95 -46.11 -29.52
C MET A 1 -7.71 -44.99 -28.80
N LYS A 2 -8.06 -45.15 -27.51
CA LYS A 2 -8.75 -44.11 -26.74
C LYS A 2 -7.76 -42.97 -26.45
N ARG A 3 -8.13 -41.73 -26.79
CA ARG A 3 -7.33 -40.54 -26.46
C ARG A 3 -7.39 -40.33 -24.94
N GLN A 4 -6.32 -40.64 -24.23
CA GLN A 4 -6.19 -40.25 -22.83
C GLN A 4 -5.86 -38.76 -22.77
N THR A 5 -6.82 -37.95 -22.33
CA THR A 5 -6.56 -36.56 -21.94
C THR A 5 -5.99 -36.60 -20.53
N LYS A 6 -4.77 -36.09 -20.37
CA LYS A 6 -4.14 -35.92 -19.06
C LYS A 6 -5.04 -35.05 -18.19
N SER A 7 -5.05 -35.32 -16.89
CA SER A 7 -5.82 -34.51 -15.93
C SER A 7 -5.29 -33.07 -15.96
N ILE A 8 -6.15 -32.06 -15.77
CA ILE A 8 -5.72 -30.65 -15.66
C ILE A 8 -4.64 -30.49 -14.57
N LEU A 9 -4.72 -31.29 -13.50
CA LEU A 9 -3.70 -31.38 -12.46
C LEU A 9 -2.37 -31.97 -12.95
N GLU A 10 -2.40 -32.96 -13.83
CA GLU A 10 -1.19 -33.50 -14.48
C GLU A 10 -0.59 -32.48 -15.45
N GLU A 11 -1.40 -31.71 -16.18
CA GLU A 11 -0.90 -30.61 -17.01
C GLU A 11 -0.24 -29.50 -16.16
N LEU A 12 -0.91 -29.06 -15.09
CA LEU A 12 -0.39 -28.06 -14.15
C LEU A 12 0.91 -28.49 -13.47
N THR A 13 1.06 -29.78 -13.14
CA THR A 13 2.28 -30.33 -12.52
C THR A 13 3.36 -30.68 -13.53
N SER A 14 3.00 -30.92 -14.79
CA SER A 14 3.95 -31.20 -15.89
C SER A 14 4.54 -29.93 -16.53
N ALA A 15 3.97 -28.76 -16.24
CA ALA A 15 4.61 -27.49 -16.59
C ALA A 15 5.99 -27.46 -15.91
N PRO A 16 7.10 -27.33 -16.66
CA PRO A 16 8.42 -27.39 -16.08
C PRO A 16 8.54 -26.31 -15.01
N LEU A 17 8.63 -26.75 -13.75
CA LEU A 17 8.83 -25.88 -12.58
C LEU A 17 10.22 -25.21 -12.57
N SER A 18 11.01 -25.33 -13.65
CA SER A 18 12.13 -24.44 -13.90
C SER A 18 11.62 -23.13 -14.50
N LYS A 19 10.81 -22.36 -13.75
CA LYS A 19 10.81 -20.92 -14.02
C LYS A 19 12.22 -20.47 -13.69
N ASP A 20 12.97 -20.07 -14.71
CA ASP A 20 14.28 -19.44 -14.52
C ASP A 20 14.17 -18.40 -13.41
N LYS A 21 15.15 -18.38 -12.51
CA LYS A 21 15.11 -17.53 -11.30
C LYS A 21 14.85 -16.07 -11.68
N GLU A 22 15.39 -15.68 -12.83
CA GLU A 22 15.22 -14.42 -13.54
C GLU A 22 13.74 -14.15 -13.87
N ASN A 23 13.04 -15.11 -14.47
CA ASN A 23 11.62 -14.99 -14.81
C ASN A 23 10.73 -14.88 -13.57
N VAL A 24 11.08 -15.58 -12.48
CA VAL A 24 10.37 -15.44 -11.19
C VAL A 24 10.57 -14.04 -10.61
N VAL A 25 11.81 -13.54 -10.61
CA VAL A 25 12.15 -12.21 -10.12
C VAL A 25 11.43 -11.15 -10.96
N LEU A 26 11.46 -11.26 -12.29
CA LEU A 26 10.82 -10.32 -13.21
C LEU A 26 9.31 -10.24 -12.97
N SER A 27 8.65 -11.40 -12.91
CA SER A 27 7.20 -11.46 -12.67
C SER A 27 6.82 -10.83 -11.34
N ARG A 28 7.55 -11.15 -10.25
CA ARG A 28 7.28 -10.57 -8.93
C ARG A 28 7.57 -9.08 -8.90
N ALA A 29 8.66 -8.64 -9.51
CA ALA A 29 9.05 -7.24 -9.57
C ALA A 29 7.98 -6.40 -10.31
N SER A 30 7.49 -6.88 -11.45
CA SER A 30 6.43 -6.22 -12.21
C SER A 30 5.21 -5.96 -11.33
N HIS A 31 4.70 -6.98 -10.67
CA HIS A 31 3.52 -6.84 -9.80
C HIS A 31 3.73 -5.85 -8.64
N ILE A 32 4.92 -5.84 -8.03
CA ILE A 32 5.24 -4.90 -6.94
C ILE A 32 5.31 -3.47 -7.46
N ILE A 33 5.95 -3.26 -8.61
CA ILE A 33 6.08 -1.94 -9.24
C ILE A 33 4.71 -1.40 -9.63
N ASP A 34 3.87 -2.21 -10.29
CA ASP A 34 2.52 -1.81 -10.69
C ASP A 34 1.66 -1.45 -9.48
N SER A 35 1.75 -2.25 -8.40
CA SER A 35 1.05 -1.98 -7.14
C SER A 35 1.53 -0.67 -6.49
N ALA A 36 2.83 -0.39 -6.53
CA ALA A 36 3.39 0.85 -5.99
C ALA A 36 2.98 2.08 -6.80
N ILE A 37 2.92 1.98 -8.14
CA ILE A 37 2.43 3.05 -9.02
C ILE A 37 0.99 3.39 -8.68
N ASN A 38 0.12 2.39 -8.57
CA ASN A 38 -1.29 2.58 -8.22
C ASN A 38 -1.44 3.23 -6.84
N LEU A 39 -0.66 2.80 -5.86
CA LEU A 39 -0.63 3.42 -4.52
C LEU A 39 -0.23 4.89 -4.58
N PHE A 40 0.81 5.24 -5.34
CA PHE A 40 1.27 6.62 -5.47
C PHE A 40 0.25 7.50 -6.21
N GLY A 41 -0.45 6.95 -7.21
CA GLY A 41 -1.60 7.61 -7.84
C GLY A 41 -2.68 7.95 -6.81
N TYR A 42 -3.12 6.94 -6.05
CA TYR A 42 -4.13 7.13 -5.00
C TYR A 42 -3.71 8.17 -3.95
N ILE A 43 -2.45 8.17 -3.51
CA ILE A 43 -1.96 9.14 -2.53
C ILE A 43 -2.04 10.57 -3.09
N ARG A 44 -1.62 10.78 -4.34
CA ARG A 44 -1.64 12.13 -4.96
C ARG A 44 -3.03 12.66 -5.21
N GLU A 45 -3.99 11.77 -5.44
CA GLU A 45 -5.40 12.13 -5.66
C GLU A 45 -6.12 12.50 -4.36
N ASN A 46 -5.74 11.89 -3.23
CA ASN A 46 -6.50 11.98 -1.97
C ASN A 46 -5.83 12.83 -0.88
N PHE A 47 -4.56 13.19 -1.05
CA PHE A 47 -3.80 13.98 -0.07
C PHE A 47 -3.27 15.28 -0.69
N ASP A 48 -3.08 16.30 0.15
CA ASP A 48 -2.40 17.52 -0.27
C ASP A 48 -0.95 17.24 -0.70
N ALA A 49 -0.35 18.16 -1.45
CA ALA A 49 1.00 17.98 -2.00
C ALA A 49 2.06 17.70 -0.93
N GLU A 50 1.92 18.30 0.26
CA GLU A 50 2.86 18.13 1.36
C GLU A 50 2.78 16.73 2.00
N ASN A 51 1.57 16.26 2.29
CA ASN A 51 1.32 14.95 2.87
C ASN A 51 1.55 13.84 1.85
N SER A 52 1.23 14.06 0.58
CA SER A 52 1.57 13.15 -0.53
C SER A 52 3.07 12.91 -0.59
N TYR A 53 3.86 13.98 -0.64
CA TYR A 53 5.32 13.89 -0.67
C TYR A 53 5.90 13.16 0.55
N LYS A 54 5.38 13.44 1.75
CA LYS A 54 5.79 12.76 2.99
C LYS A 54 5.47 11.26 2.95
N LEU A 55 4.28 10.88 2.48
CA LEU A 55 3.86 9.48 2.37
C LEU A 55 4.70 8.72 1.35
N GLU A 56 4.91 9.28 0.16
CA GLU A 56 5.78 8.71 -0.88
C GLU A 56 7.21 8.49 -0.36
N LYS A 57 7.79 9.51 0.29
CA LYS A 57 9.13 9.41 0.89
C LYS A 57 9.21 8.34 1.96
N LYS A 58 8.18 8.20 2.81
CA LYS A 58 8.12 7.14 3.83
C LYS A 58 8.00 5.76 3.24
N PHE A 59 7.22 5.59 2.17
CA PHE A 59 7.10 4.33 1.45
C PHE A 59 8.47 3.89 0.90
N LEU A 60 9.16 4.77 0.18
CA LEU A 60 10.50 4.49 -0.35
C LEU A 60 11.52 4.19 0.76
N THR A 61 11.43 4.91 1.89
CA THR A 61 12.27 4.67 3.06
C THR A 61 11.99 3.32 3.72
N ALA A 62 10.74 2.87 3.74
CA ALA A 62 10.35 1.56 4.25
C ALA A 62 10.91 0.44 3.38
N ILE A 63 10.77 0.56 2.05
CA ILE A 63 11.35 -0.41 1.10
C ILE A 63 12.88 -0.44 1.22
N LYS A 64 13.54 0.73 1.20
CA LYS A 64 15.00 0.84 1.31
C LYS A 64 15.56 0.21 2.58
N ASN A 65 14.87 0.39 3.71
CA ASN A 65 15.31 -0.16 5.00
C ASN A 65 14.74 -1.55 5.29
N MET A 66 13.97 -2.14 4.38
CA MET A 66 13.25 -3.41 4.58
C MET A 66 12.37 -3.41 5.83
N ASP A 67 11.83 -2.24 6.19
CA ASP A 67 11.08 -2.04 7.43
C ASP A 67 9.70 -1.41 7.13
N PRO A 68 8.63 -2.22 7.06
CA PRO A 68 7.29 -1.73 6.79
C PRO A 68 6.72 -0.85 7.91
N ALA A 69 7.24 -0.96 9.15
CA ALA A 69 6.75 -0.17 10.27
C ALA A 69 6.95 1.33 10.04
N LYS A 70 8.01 1.73 9.32
CA LYS A 70 8.26 3.15 8.98
C LYS A 70 7.13 3.79 8.17
N PHE A 71 6.51 3.03 7.27
CA PHE A 71 5.35 3.51 6.51
C PHE A 71 4.10 3.50 7.39
N ASN A 72 3.81 2.38 8.07
CA ASN A 72 2.62 2.22 8.91
C ASN A 72 2.52 3.30 10.00
N ASN A 73 3.62 3.59 10.69
CA ASN A 73 3.69 4.64 11.71
C ASN A 73 3.43 6.03 11.12
N GLY A 74 3.82 6.27 9.86
CA GLY A 74 3.51 7.51 9.16
C GLY A 74 2.02 7.68 8.88
N VAL A 75 1.38 6.64 8.37
CA VAL A 75 -0.07 6.63 8.09
C VAL A 75 -0.87 6.81 9.38
N ASN A 76 -0.50 6.08 10.43
CA ASN A 76 -1.16 6.18 11.74
C ASN A 76 -1.11 7.60 12.31
N ARG A 77 0.04 8.28 12.19
CA ARG A 77 0.18 9.65 12.64
C ARG A 77 -0.73 10.62 11.88
N ILE A 78 -0.86 10.47 10.56
CA ILE A 78 -1.77 11.31 9.77
C ILE A 78 -3.23 11.06 10.18
N LYS A 79 -3.61 9.79 10.38
CA LYS A 79 -4.95 9.41 10.86
C LYS A 79 -5.25 10.01 12.23
N GLU A 80 -4.30 9.96 13.16
CA GLU A 80 -4.43 10.55 14.48
C GLU A 80 -4.57 12.08 14.40
N MET A 81 -3.76 12.76 13.58
CA MET A 81 -3.87 14.21 13.38
C MET A 81 -5.22 14.62 12.78
N ASN A 82 -5.77 13.83 11.87
CA ASN A 82 -7.11 14.08 11.30
C ASN A 82 -8.20 13.93 12.36
N ARG A 83 -8.15 12.85 13.17
CA ARG A 83 -9.08 12.63 14.29
C ARG A 83 -9.01 13.74 15.33
N ILE A 84 -7.79 14.20 15.62
CA ILE A 84 -7.54 15.34 16.51
C ILE A 84 -8.24 16.57 15.94
N LYS A 85 -7.96 16.96 14.68
CA LYS A 85 -8.60 18.13 14.05
C LYS A 85 -10.13 18.10 14.19
N GLU A 86 -10.78 16.96 13.94
CA GLU A 86 -12.23 16.80 14.10
C GLU A 86 -12.70 17.07 15.55
N THR A 87 -11.93 16.63 16.54
CA THR A 87 -12.28 16.77 17.97
C THR A 87 -12.12 18.22 18.46
N PHE A 88 -11.14 18.96 17.94
CA PHE A 88 -10.84 20.34 18.38
C PHE A 88 -11.83 21.40 17.86
N VAL A 89 -12.72 21.06 16.91
CA VAL A 89 -13.72 22.00 16.36
C VAL A 89 -14.93 22.18 17.30
N ILE A 90 -15.13 21.27 18.27
CA ILE A 90 -16.28 21.35 19.19
C ILE A 90 -15.83 22.01 20.50
N LYS A 91 -15.89 23.34 20.55
CA LYS A 91 -16.19 24.15 21.73
C LYS A 91 -16.33 25.62 21.31
N GLU A 92 -17.40 25.94 20.58
CA GLU A 92 -17.98 27.27 20.67
C GLU A 92 -18.58 27.38 22.08
N GLY A 93 -17.78 27.86 23.02
CA GLY A 93 -18.26 28.20 24.34
C GLY A 93 -19.12 29.46 24.23
N GLU A 94 -20.41 29.35 24.52
CA GLU A 94 -21.18 30.51 24.95
C GLU A 94 -20.56 31.00 26.26
N TYR A 95 -19.81 32.09 26.20
CA TYR A 95 -19.41 32.84 27.37
C TYR A 95 -20.70 33.50 27.90
N LYS A 96 -21.24 32.99 29.02
CA LYS A 96 -22.24 33.72 29.79
C LYS A 96 -21.49 34.57 30.79
N GLU A 97 -21.56 35.89 30.61
CA GLU A 97 -21.24 36.82 31.69
C GLU A 97 -22.29 36.59 32.79
N ASP A 98 -21.82 36.20 33.97
CA ASP A 98 -22.67 36.14 35.16
C ASP A 98 -22.88 37.58 35.65
N ASP A 99 -24.06 38.15 35.39
CA ASP A 99 -24.58 39.39 35.99
C ASP A 99 -25.07 39.16 37.44
#